data_AF-A0A7X2NTQ5-F1
#
_entry.id   AF-A0A7X2NTQ5-F1
#
_cell.length_a   1.000
_cell.length_b   1.000
_cell.length_c   1.000
_cell.angle_alpha   90.00
_cell.angle_beta   90.00
_cell.angle_gamma   90.00
#
_symmetry.space_group_name_H-M   'P 1'
#
loop_
_entity.id
_entity.type
_entity.pdbx_description
1 polymer ?
#
loop_
_entity_poly.entity_id
_entity_poly.type
_entity_poly.pdbx_seq_one_letter_code
_entity_poly.pdbx_strand_id
1 'polypeptide(L)'
;MEFIRLQTLHCLMIIHRCADDPEHSDQNLLDSYSWMQELNRTLEMMDPTSRFLMQNLFRNEKTDWYKPYWSKTTYYRLKKKAVQEFLNCFMPAF
;
A
#
# COMPACT_ATOMS: atom_id res chain seq x y z
N MET A 1 -5.30 -10.94 -12.57
CA MET A 1 -4.14 -10.55 -11.71
C MET A 1 -3.68 -9.11 -12.01
N GLU A 2 -4.60 -8.18 -12.34
CA GLU A 2 -4.26 -6.79 -12.71
C GLU A 2 -4.62 -5.75 -11.63
N PHE A 3 -5.46 -6.11 -10.66
CA PHE A 3 -6.01 -5.17 -9.67
C PHE A 3 -4.97 -4.60 -8.68
N ILE A 4 -3.93 -5.37 -8.33
CA ILE A 4 -2.91 -4.91 -7.35
C ILE A 4 -1.94 -3.90 -8.00
N ARG A 5 -1.75 -3.94 -9.33
CA ARG A 5 -0.92 -2.94 -10.03
C ARG A 5 -1.59 -1.57 -10.05
N LEU A 6 -2.92 -1.51 -10.13
CA LEU A 6 -3.69 -0.26 -10.20
C LEU A 6 -3.62 0.58 -8.91
N GLN A 7 -3.56 -0.05 -7.72
CA GLN A 7 -3.52 0.70 -6.45
C GLN A 7 -2.12 1.24 -6.11
N THR A 8 -1.04 0.52 -6.43
CA THR A 8 0.32 1.05 -6.31
C THR A 8 0.59 2.14 -7.35
N LEU A 9 -0.01 2.03 -8.55
CA LEU A 9 -0.03 3.11 -9.54
C LEU A 9 -0.79 4.33 -9.03
N HIS A 10 -1.85 4.19 -8.24
CA HIS A 10 -2.58 5.35 -7.68
C HIS A 10 -1.74 6.13 -6.64
N CYS A 11 -1.01 5.43 -5.76
CA CYS A 11 0.00 6.04 -4.87
C CYS A 11 1.07 6.80 -5.68
N LEU A 12 1.65 6.15 -6.68
CA LEU A 12 2.72 6.72 -7.50
C LEU A 12 2.21 7.85 -8.39
N MET A 13 0.97 7.77 -8.88
CA MET A 13 0.34 8.83 -9.67
C MET A 13 0.06 10.08 -8.85
N ILE A 14 -0.29 9.96 -7.57
CA ILE A 14 -0.46 11.13 -6.69
C ILE A 14 0.90 11.77 -6.39
N ILE A 15 1.94 10.97 -6.14
CA ILE A 15 3.30 11.48 -5.88
C ILE A 15 3.92 12.14 -7.14
N HIS A 16 3.75 11.54 -8.32
CA HIS A 16 4.26 12.11 -9.58
C HIS A 16 3.44 13.31 -10.08
N ARG A 17 2.11 13.33 -9.91
CA ARG A 17 1.27 14.44 -10.38
C ARG A 17 1.41 15.70 -9.51
N CYS A 18 1.82 15.56 -8.24
CA CYS A 18 2.16 16.69 -7.37
C CYS A 18 3.55 17.32 -7.65
N ALA A 19 4.41 16.67 -8.44
CA ALA A 19 5.78 17.14 -8.64
C ALA A 19 5.97 18.10 -9.83
N ASP A 20 5.01 18.19 -10.76
CA ASP A 20 5.19 18.86 -12.06
C ASP A 20 4.30 20.10 -12.30
N ASP A 21 3.49 20.56 -11.33
CA ASP A 21 2.59 21.70 -11.58
C ASP A 21 2.40 22.61 -10.33
N PRO A 22 2.97 23.83 -10.32
CA PRO A 22 3.01 24.72 -9.15
C PRO A 22 1.67 25.42 -8.83
N GLU A 23 0.61 25.25 -9.63
CA GLU A 23 -0.73 25.84 -9.38
C GLU A 23 -1.81 24.80 -8.96
N HIS A 24 -1.42 23.63 -8.45
CA HIS A 24 -2.37 22.59 -8.07
C HIS A 24 -3.07 22.85 -6.72
N SER A 25 -4.29 23.39 -6.84
CA SER A 25 -5.38 23.56 -5.84
C SER A 25 -5.24 22.80 -4.51
N ASP A 26 -5.33 23.54 -3.40
CA ASP A 26 -5.32 23.10 -1.99
C ASP A 26 -6.25 21.91 -1.68
N GLN A 27 -7.34 21.73 -2.45
CA GLN A 27 -8.27 20.61 -2.28
C GLN A 27 -7.62 19.25 -2.61
N ASN A 28 -6.77 19.17 -3.63
CA ASN A 28 -6.08 17.93 -4.01
C ASN A 28 -5.03 17.52 -2.96
N LEU A 29 -4.41 18.50 -2.29
CA LEU A 29 -3.48 18.28 -1.19
C LEU A 29 -4.20 17.77 0.06
N LEU A 30 -5.36 18.33 0.37
CA LEU A 30 -6.19 17.90 1.49
C LEU A 30 -6.70 16.47 1.29
N ASP A 31 -7.14 16.14 0.08
CA ASP A 31 -7.60 14.79 -0.27
C ASP A 31 -6.46 13.76 -0.20
N SER A 32 -5.25 14.14 -0.66
CA SER A 32 -4.04 13.32 -0.54
C SER A 32 -3.66 13.06 0.93
N TYR A 33 -3.71 14.10 1.77
CA TYR A 33 -3.42 13.99 3.20
C TYR A 33 -4.44 13.09 3.93
N SER A 34 -5.74 13.26 3.64
CA SER A 34 -6.80 12.41 4.17
C SER A 34 -6.59 10.94 3.79
N TRP A 35 -6.23 10.68 2.54
CA TRP A 35 -5.97 9.32 2.07
C TRP A 35 -4.74 8.68 2.75
N MET A 36 -3.67 9.46 2.98
CA MET A 36 -2.50 8.98 3.72
C MET A 36 -2.82 8.66 5.19
N GLN A 37 -3.68 9.44 5.84
CA GLN A 37 -4.11 9.15 7.21
C GLN A 37 -4.88 7.83 7.29
N GLU A 38 -5.79 7.56 6.36
CA GLU A 38 -6.57 6.32 6.34
C GLU A 38 -5.69 5.10 6.07
N LEU A 39 -4.70 5.23 5.19
CA LEU A 39 -3.67 4.21 4.96
C LEU A 39 -2.87 3.91 6.22
N ASN A 40 -2.38 4.94 6.92
CA ASN A 40 -1.60 4.78 8.14
C ASN A 40 -2.42 4.10 9.24
N ARG A 41 -3.67 4.55 9.42
CA ARG A 41 -4.61 3.94 10.36
C ARG A 41 -4.85 2.46 10.03
N THR A 42 -5.06 2.15 8.75
CA THR A 42 -5.24 0.77 8.29
C THR A 42 -4.04 -0.09 8.64
N LEU A 43 -2.82 0.38 8.33
CA LEU A 43 -1.59 -0.34 8.63
C LEU A 43 -1.40 -0.55 10.14
N GLU A 44 -1.82 0.40 10.98
CA GLU A 44 -1.78 0.31 12.44
C GLU A 44 -2.74 -0.74 13.02
N MET A 45 -3.84 -1.04 12.34
CA MET A 45 -4.79 -2.08 12.74
C MET A 45 -4.33 -3.50 12.36
N MET A 46 -3.39 -3.62 11.43
CA MET A 46 -2.87 -4.90 10.98
C MET A 46 -1.85 -5.50 11.95
N ASP A 47 -1.75 -6.82 11.93
CA ASP A 47 -0.71 -7.59 12.63
C ASP A 47 0.70 -7.19 12.15
N PRO A 48 1.73 -7.29 13.01
CA PRO A 48 3.07 -6.80 12.70
C PRO A 48 3.68 -7.41 11.43
N THR A 49 3.39 -8.68 11.13
CA THR A 49 3.93 -9.37 9.95
C THR A 49 3.25 -8.87 8.69
N SER A 50 1.93 -8.77 8.73
CA SER A 50 1.13 -8.25 7.62
C SER A 50 1.42 -6.77 7.34
N ARG A 51 1.58 -5.95 8.38
CA ARG A 51 2.02 -4.55 8.28
C ARG A 51 3.37 -4.43 7.60
N PHE A 52 4.36 -5.20 8.06
CA PHE A 52 5.70 -5.20 7.48
C PHE A 52 5.66 -5.61 6.00
N LEU A 53 4.85 -6.62 5.65
CA LEU A 53 4.65 -7.03 4.26
C LEU A 53 4.05 -5.90 3.41
N MET A 54 2.98 -5.25 3.86
CA MET A 54 2.34 -4.16 3.11
C MET A 54 3.25 -2.95 2.93
N GLN A 55 3.95 -2.53 3.99
CA GLN A 55 4.92 -1.44 3.90
C GLN A 55 6.03 -1.73 2.87
N ASN A 56 6.54 -2.96 2.85
CA ASN A 56 7.54 -3.37 1.87
C ASN A 56 6.97 -3.55 0.46
N LEU A 57 5.70 -3.93 0.31
CA LEU A 57 5.02 -3.99 -0.99
C LEU A 57 4.80 -2.60 -1.58
N PHE A 58 4.54 -1.59 -0.75
CA PHE A 58 4.42 -0.20 -1.20
C PHE A 58 5.77 0.45 -1.50
N ARG A 59 6.83 0.07 -0.76
CA ARG A 59 8.16 0.68 -0.90
C ARG A 59 9.05 0.01 -1.96
N ASN A 60 8.98 -1.31 -2.13
CA ASN A 60 9.93 -2.03 -2.95
C ASN A 60 9.33 -2.43 -4.31
N GLU A 61 9.91 -1.92 -5.38
CA GLU A 61 9.60 -2.34 -6.76
C GLU A 61 10.28 -3.68 -7.12
N LYS A 62 11.31 -4.08 -6.36
CA LYS A 62 12.06 -5.32 -6.60
C LYS A 62 11.24 -6.54 -6.23
N THR A 63 11.13 -7.52 -7.12
CA THR A 63 10.30 -8.72 -6.90
C THR A 63 10.80 -9.66 -5.80
N ASP A 64 12.06 -9.55 -5.37
CA ASP A 64 12.76 -10.54 -4.53
C ASP A 64 13.18 -10.03 -3.13
N TRP A 65 12.70 -8.85 -2.70
CA TRP A 65 13.07 -8.24 -1.41
C TRP A 65 12.81 -9.15 -0.20
N TYR A 66 11.92 -10.13 -0.33
CA TYR A 66 11.49 -11.04 0.73
C TYR A 66 12.50 -12.16 1.03
N LYS A 67 13.46 -12.43 0.13
CA LYS A 67 14.39 -13.58 0.22
C LYS A 67 15.17 -13.67 1.54
N PRO A 68 15.60 -12.57 2.19
CA PRO A 68 16.28 -12.63 3.49
C PRO A 68 15.40 -13.08 4.65
N TYR A 69 14.07 -13.00 4.50
CA TYR A 69 13.12 -13.21 5.59
C TYR A 69 12.34 -14.53 5.45
N TRP A 70 11.99 -14.89 4.22
CA TRP A 70 11.12 -16.03 3.94
C TRP A 70 11.51 -16.77 2.67
N SER A 71 11.23 -18.08 2.66
CA SER A 71 11.17 -18.83 1.42
C SER A 71 10.06 -18.30 0.52
N LYS A 72 10.18 -18.54 -0.80
CA LYS A 72 9.21 -18.11 -1.81
C LYS A 72 7.77 -18.52 -1.47
N THR A 73 7.57 -19.80 -1.13
CA THR A 73 6.24 -20.34 -0.81
C THR A 73 5.63 -19.70 0.43
N THR A 74 6.43 -19.53 1.49
CA THR A 74 6.01 -18.85 2.72
C THR A 74 5.66 -17.39 2.46
N TYR A 75 6.49 -16.68 1.68
CA TYR A 75 6.23 -15.30 1.30
C TYR A 75 4.89 -15.14 0.59
N TYR A 76 4.58 -15.94 -0.44
CA TYR A 76 3.32 -15.79 -1.17
C TYR A 76 2.10 -16.09 -0.29
N ARG A 77 2.21 -17.06 0.63
CA ARG A 77 1.15 -17.35 1.61
C ARG A 77 0.93 -16.17 2.55
N LEU A 78 2.01 -15.62 3.13
CA LEU A 78 1.93 -14.48 4.03
C LEU A 78 1.47 -13.21 3.31
N LYS A 79 1.92 -12.98 2.07
CA LYS A 79 1.45 -11.88 1.22
C LYS A 79 -0.05 -11.95 0.99
N LYS A 80 -0.58 -13.13 0.65
CA LYS A 80 -2.04 -13.30 0.45
C LYS A 80 -2.80 -12.97 1.74
N LYS A 81 -2.30 -13.44 2.89
CA LYS A 81 -2.87 -13.11 4.21
C LYS A 81 -2.85 -11.60 4.47
N ALA A 82 -1.70 -10.96 4.28
CA ALA A 82 -1.51 -9.53 4.53
C ALA A 82 -2.42 -8.66 3.64
N VAL A 83 -2.58 -9.02 2.37
CA VAL A 83 -3.52 -8.32 1.46
C VAL A 83 -4.97 -8.49 1.92
N GLN A 84 -5.38 -9.69 2.32
CA GLN A 84 -6.74 -9.91 2.81
C GLN A 84 -7.01 -9.12 4.10
N GLU A 85 -6.06 -9.14 5.02
CA GLU A 85 -6.15 -8.39 6.27
C GLU A 85 -6.19 -6.88 6.02
N PHE A 86 -5.35 -6.37 5.12
CA PHE A 86 -5.40 -4.97 4.69
C PHE A 86 -6.78 -4.60 4.15
N LEU A 87 -7.37 -5.43 3.28
CA LEU A 87 -8.71 -5.18 2.74
C LEU A 87 -9.79 -5.20 3.82
N ASN A 88 -9.71 -6.14 4.77
CA ASN A 88 -10.65 -6.20 5.89
C ASN A 88 -10.56 -4.96 6.79
N CYS A 89 -9.36 -4.41 6.99
CA CYS A 89 -9.13 -3.20 7.77
C CYS A 89 -9.54 -1.93 7.01
N PHE A 90 -9.27 -1.85 5.70
CA PHE A 90 -9.49 -0.67 4.87
C PHE A 90 -10.94 -0.53 4.39
N MET A 91 -11.61 -1.65 4.13
CA MET A 91 -13.00 -1.71 3.64
C MET A 91 -13.76 -2.83 4.36
N PRO A 92 -14.18 -2.63 5.62
CA PRO A 92 -14.80 -3.67 6.45
C PRO A 92 -16.22 -4.09 6.00
N ALA A 93 -16.75 -3.57 4.90
CA ALA A 93 -18.12 -3.80 4.45
C ALA A 93 -18.19 -4.26 2.97
N PHE A 94 -17.87 -5.53 2.72
CA PHE A 94 -18.35 -6.33 1.58
C PHE A 94 -18.48 -7.80 1.98
#